data_AF-A0A0P0N437-F1
#
_entry.id   AF-A0A0P0N437-F1
#
_cell.length_a   1.000
_cell.length_b   1.000
_cell.length_c   1.000
_cell.angle_alpha   90.00
_cell.angle_beta   90.00
_cell.angle_gamma   90.00
#
_symmetry.space_group_name_H-M   'P 1'
#
loop_
_entity.id
_entity.type
_entity.pdbx_description
1 polymer ?
#
loop_
_entity_poly.entity_id
_entity_poly.type
_entity_poly.pdbx_seq_one_letter_code
_entity_poly.pdbx_strand_id
1 'polypeptide(L)'
;MSRRSERCGLTRREFLQAGILVAAAAAVSTPRLVAGFEAPPSLDNNDSYYEPFLLEGDEDRIAYYEALGFVVEENGKKCVANPLLPNKCMVYTKPYRDDRFPLLPPGATEDFYRRCIRCGLCYFACSYMGYHAIRLASLREGLHKLGSPAVDNMITYPCTLCMECTKVCPTGALKEIPKEDVKMGIALIDPDLCWAWNSGDCKSCAKACPFGSEVFEFTFNEWGVHTRVNADKCKGCGLCVPACPIGGSAIHVLPLDEYERRIRNYKNTGMSYDDYLRLILETERNDPFKATWRAAINTDYIQNVRGIEEEKIATELGASDINVTSVRRHKGD
;
A
#
# COMPACT_ATOMS: atom_id res chain seq x y z
N MET A 1 -3.14 -45.46 16.25
CA MET A 1 -2.19 -45.49 17.38
C MET A 1 -1.10 -44.45 17.13
N SER A 2 -1.12 -43.42 17.98
CA SER A 2 -0.10 -42.40 18.32
C SER A 2 1.27 -42.43 17.62
N ARG A 3 1.66 -41.29 17.01
CA ARG A 3 3.03 -40.75 17.15
C ARG A 3 2.97 -39.34 17.73
N ARG A 4 3.65 -39.18 18.87
CA ARG A 4 3.70 -38.01 19.74
C ARG A 4 4.53 -36.89 19.11
N SER A 5 4.14 -35.66 19.46
CA SER A 5 4.88 -34.41 19.31
C SER A 5 6.27 -34.45 19.95
N GLU A 6 7.30 -33.96 19.26
CA GLU A 6 8.53 -33.50 19.91
C GLU A 6 8.44 -31.97 20.07
N ARG A 7 8.24 -31.56 21.33
CA ARG A 7 8.38 -30.16 21.76
C ARG A 7 9.87 -29.87 21.89
N CYS A 8 10.40 -29.01 21.03
CA CYS A 8 11.70 -28.39 21.25
C CYS A 8 11.54 -27.31 22.32
N GLY A 9 11.95 -27.61 23.57
CA GLY A 9 11.91 -26.67 24.68
C GLY A 9 13.33 -26.20 25.02
N LEU A 10 13.71 -25.02 24.56
CA LEU A 10 14.90 -24.32 25.06
C LEU A 10 14.56 -23.65 26.40
N THR A 11 15.42 -23.83 27.39
CA THR A 11 15.19 -23.32 28.74
C THR A 11 15.59 -21.85 28.86
N ARG A 12 14.94 -21.13 29.79
CA ARG A 12 15.16 -19.69 30.07
C ARG A 12 16.63 -19.32 30.36
N ARG A 13 17.45 -20.30 30.78
CA ARG A 13 18.87 -20.12 31.13
C ARG A 13 19.78 -20.15 29.89
N GLU A 14 19.44 -20.97 28.90
CA GLU A 14 20.15 -21.07 27.62
C GLU A 14 19.94 -19.81 26.77
N PHE A 15 18.75 -19.21 26.85
CA PHE A 15 18.42 -17.93 26.20
C PHE A 15 19.26 -16.75 26.73
N LEU A 16 19.57 -16.74 28.03
CA LEU A 16 20.33 -15.67 28.68
C LEU A 16 21.84 -15.75 28.40
N GLN A 17 22.40 -16.96 28.25
CA GLN A 17 23.82 -17.13 27.95
C GLN A 17 24.16 -16.85 26.47
N ALA A 18 23.26 -17.16 25.54
CA ALA A 18 23.45 -16.83 24.13
C ALA A 18 23.39 -15.32 23.85
N GLY A 19 22.54 -14.57 24.57
CA GLY A 19 22.38 -13.12 24.38
C GLY A 19 23.59 -12.27 24.81
N ILE A 20 24.38 -12.73 25.79
CA ILE A 20 25.52 -11.97 26.32
C ILE A 20 26.77 -12.13 25.43
N LEU A 21 26.96 -13.29 24.80
CA LEU A 21 28.13 -13.56 23.94
C LEU A 21 28.04 -12.88 22.56
N VAL A 22 26.84 -12.72 22.00
CA VAL A 22 26.66 -12.06 20.70
C VAL A 22 26.83 -10.54 20.80
N ALA A 23 26.47 -9.94 21.94
CA ALA A 23 26.60 -8.50 22.16
C ALA A 23 28.07 -8.02 22.26
N ALA A 24 29.01 -8.90 22.62
CA ALA A 24 30.42 -8.53 22.82
C ALA A 24 31.26 -8.59 21.53
N ALA A 25 30.84 -9.36 20.51
CA ALA A 25 31.66 -9.61 19.31
C ALA A 25 31.43 -8.61 18.16
N ALA A 26 30.36 -7.82 18.19
CA ALA A 26 30.02 -6.89 17.09
C ALA A 26 30.63 -5.48 17.22
N ALA A 27 31.43 -5.22 18.27
CA ALA A 27 31.89 -3.87 18.61
C ALA A 27 33.24 -3.45 18.00
N VAL A 28 33.91 -4.30 17.20
CA VAL A 28 35.22 -3.95 16.63
C VAL A 28 35.31 -4.40 15.17
N SER A 29 35.63 -3.44 14.30
CA SER A 29 35.99 -3.54 12.88
C SER A 29 34.87 -3.54 11.82
N THR A 30 34.58 -2.35 11.26
CA THR A 30 34.56 -2.07 9.81
C THR A 30 34.16 -0.60 9.57
N PRO A 31 35.03 0.26 8.98
CA PRO A 31 34.67 1.60 8.57
C PRO A 31 34.27 1.59 7.09
N ARG A 32 33.02 1.24 6.77
CA ARG A 32 32.38 1.51 5.47
C ARG A 32 30.93 1.03 5.50
N LEU A 33 30.02 1.92 5.89
CA LEU A 33 28.58 1.87 5.59
C LEU A 33 27.94 3.15 6.15
N VAL A 34 28.30 4.29 5.55
CA VAL A 34 27.53 5.54 5.69
C VAL A 34 27.24 6.03 4.28
N ALA A 35 26.41 5.26 3.57
CA ALA A 35 25.76 5.68 2.34
C ALA A 35 24.44 4.92 2.31
N GLY A 36 23.32 5.64 2.48
CA GLY A 36 21.98 5.04 2.53
C GLY A 36 21.13 5.43 3.74
N PHE A 37 21.17 6.70 4.17
CA PHE A 37 20.00 7.31 4.81
C PHE A 37 19.41 8.25 3.77
N GLU A 38 18.62 7.72 2.84
CA GLU A 38 17.64 8.56 2.15
C GLU A 38 16.71 9.12 3.22
N ALA A 39 16.63 10.44 3.30
CA ALA A 39 15.68 11.12 4.17
C ALA A 39 14.27 10.66 3.77
N PRO A 40 13.46 10.12 4.71
CA PRO A 40 12.08 9.77 4.40
C PRO A 40 11.27 11.03 4.09
N PRO A 41 10.27 10.93 3.19
CA PRO A 41 9.47 12.07 2.77
C PRO A 41 8.85 12.74 3.99
N SER A 42 8.93 14.07 3.97
CA SER A 42 8.42 14.99 4.97
C SER A 42 6.93 14.76 5.21
N LEU A 43 6.52 14.85 6.48
CA LEU A 43 5.17 15.27 6.84
C LEU A 43 5.04 16.75 6.48
N ASP A 44 5.15 17.08 5.19
CA ASP A 44 4.83 18.40 4.70
C ASP A 44 3.31 18.53 4.71
N ASN A 45 2.85 19.63 5.30
CA ASN A 45 1.47 20.13 5.30
C ASN A 45 1.02 20.47 3.86
N ASN A 46 1.02 19.49 2.98
CA ASN A 46 0.29 19.52 1.74
C ASN A 46 -0.81 18.47 1.88
N ASP A 47 -1.96 18.88 2.43
CA ASP A 47 -3.14 18.06 2.79
C ASP A 47 -3.69 17.19 1.65
N SER A 48 -3.11 17.26 0.45
CA SER A 48 -3.48 16.42 -0.68
C SER A 48 -2.75 15.09 -0.62
N TYR A 49 -3.48 14.04 -0.24
CA TYR A 49 -3.15 12.62 -0.43
C TYR A 49 -3.29 12.18 -1.90
N TYR A 50 -3.75 13.10 -2.74
CA TYR A 50 -3.80 12.94 -4.19
C TYR A 50 -2.74 13.81 -4.87
N GLU A 51 -2.29 13.38 -6.04
CA GLU A 51 -1.42 14.12 -6.94
C GLU A 51 -2.14 14.31 -8.28
N PRO A 52 -2.16 15.54 -8.83
CA PRO A 52 -2.71 15.78 -10.15
C PRO A 52 -1.76 15.31 -11.26
N PHE A 53 -2.33 14.88 -12.39
CA PHE A 53 -1.57 14.59 -13.60
C PHE A 53 -1.15 15.90 -14.29
N LEU A 54 -0.07 16.49 -13.79
CA LEU A 54 0.50 17.72 -14.34
C LEU A 54 1.21 17.46 -15.66
N LEU A 55 1.12 18.44 -16.56
CA LEU A 55 1.77 18.42 -17.87
C LEU A 55 3.05 19.27 -17.91
N GLU A 56 3.55 19.73 -16.76
CA GLU A 56 4.69 20.64 -16.68
C GLU A 56 5.99 20.00 -17.20
N GLY A 57 6.69 20.71 -18.09
CA GLY A 57 8.05 20.33 -18.53
C GLY A 57 8.14 19.30 -19.67
N ASP A 58 7.02 18.93 -20.30
CA ASP A 58 6.95 17.98 -21.41
C ASP A 58 6.11 18.58 -22.57
N GLU A 59 6.77 19.33 -23.46
CA GLU A 59 6.10 20.05 -24.56
C GLU A 59 5.35 19.12 -25.51
N ASP A 60 5.89 17.92 -25.77
CA ASP A 60 5.26 16.92 -26.63
C ASP A 60 3.97 16.38 -26.00
N ARG A 61 3.99 16.07 -24.69
CA ARG A 61 2.80 15.61 -23.97
C ARG A 61 1.75 16.72 -23.84
N ILE A 62 2.16 17.97 -23.64
CA ILE A 62 1.24 19.12 -23.66
C ILE A 62 0.53 19.20 -25.02
N ALA A 63 1.29 19.24 -26.11
CA ALA A 63 0.73 19.34 -27.46
C ALA A 63 -0.21 18.16 -27.78
N TYR A 64 0.14 16.95 -27.34
CA TYR A 64 -0.69 15.77 -27.48
C TYR A 64 -2.06 15.92 -26.80
N TYR A 65 -2.10 16.27 -25.52
CA TYR A 65 -3.36 16.42 -24.80
C TYR A 65 -4.15 17.67 -25.21
N GLU A 66 -3.49 18.75 -25.63
CA GLU A 66 -4.15 19.93 -26.20
C GLU A 66 -4.86 19.59 -27.51
N ALA A 67 -4.21 18.82 -28.40
CA ALA A 67 -4.81 18.37 -29.65
C ALA A 67 -6.04 17.47 -29.43
N LEU A 68 -6.05 16.70 -28.35
CA LEU A 68 -7.17 15.85 -27.95
C LEU A 68 -8.26 16.59 -27.15
N GLY A 69 -8.01 17.83 -26.73
CA GLY A 69 -8.95 18.61 -25.91
C GLY A 69 -9.05 18.14 -24.45
N PHE A 70 -8.03 17.46 -23.91
CA PHE A 70 -7.99 16.97 -22.53
C PHE A 70 -7.01 17.77 -21.66
N VAL A 71 -7.00 19.09 -21.80
CA VAL A 71 -6.20 19.97 -20.93
C VAL A 71 -7.13 20.90 -20.17
N VAL A 72 -6.91 20.98 -18.86
CA VAL A 72 -7.55 21.95 -17.99
C VAL A 72 -6.49 22.67 -17.16
N GLU A 73 -6.76 23.91 -16.80
CA GLU A 73 -5.88 24.71 -15.97
C GLU A 73 -6.51 24.88 -14.59
N GLU A 74 -5.80 24.44 -13.55
CA GLU A 74 -6.25 24.53 -12.16
C GLU A 74 -5.10 25.10 -11.33
N ASN A 75 -5.37 26.17 -10.56
CA ASN A 75 -4.36 26.87 -9.75
C ASN A 75 -3.10 27.32 -10.54
N GLY A 76 -3.28 27.74 -11.81
CA GLY A 76 -2.20 28.21 -12.68
C GLY A 76 -1.30 27.10 -13.24
N LYS A 77 -1.71 25.83 -13.10
CA LYS A 77 -1.00 24.66 -13.63
C LYS A 77 -1.85 23.94 -14.67
N LYS A 78 -1.24 23.56 -15.79
CA LYS A 78 -1.88 22.70 -16.80
C LYS A 78 -1.81 21.24 -16.36
N CYS A 79 -2.94 20.57 -16.43
CA CYS A 79 -3.08 19.15 -16.10
C CYS A 79 -3.98 18.46 -17.12
N VAL A 80 -3.90 17.13 -17.16
CA VAL A 80 -4.81 16.32 -17.96
C VAL A 80 -6.22 16.42 -17.38
N ALA A 81 -7.21 16.75 -18.21
CA ALA A 81 -8.61 16.84 -17.79
C ALA A 81 -9.17 15.46 -17.45
N ASN A 82 -9.93 15.35 -16.36
CA ASN A 82 -10.61 14.11 -15.99
C ASN A 82 -11.78 13.84 -16.96
N PRO A 83 -11.80 12.73 -17.72
CA PRO A 83 -12.89 12.46 -18.67
C PRO A 83 -14.27 12.34 -18.01
N LEU A 84 -14.33 11.91 -16.74
CA LEU A 84 -15.57 11.82 -15.97
C LEU A 84 -16.02 13.18 -15.44
N LEU A 85 -15.07 14.08 -15.17
CA LEU A 85 -15.28 15.41 -14.59
C LEU A 85 -14.45 16.45 -15.37
N PRO A 86 -14.86 16.84 -16.60
CA PRO A 86 -13.99 17.55 -17.54
C PRO A 86 -13.42 18.88 -17.06
N ASN A 87 -14.06 19.52 -16.09
CA ASN A 87 -13.63 20.80 -15.50
C ASN A 87 -12.63 20.63 -14.34
N LYS A 88 -12.11 19.41 -14.10
CA LYS A 88 -11.18 19.11 -13.01
C LYS A 88 -9.96 18.37 -13.55
N CYS A 89 -8.81 18.56 -12.91
CA CYS A 89 -7.65 17.72 -13.18
C CYS A 89 -7.95 16.24 -12.93
N MET A 90 -7.35 15.38 -13.72
CA MET A 90 -7.19 13.98 -13.38
C MET A 90 -6.21 13.87 -12.21
N VAL A 91 -6.60 13.15 -11.16
CA VAL A 91 -5.80 13.02 -9.93
C VAL A 91 -5.71 11.55 -9.52
N TYR A 92 -4.60 11.18 -8.89
CA TYR A 92 -4.31 9.82 -8.43
C TYR A 92 -3.89 9.84 -6.97
N THR A 93 -4.17 8.78 -6.21
CA THR A 93 -3.55 8.58 -4.88
C THR A 93 -2.04 8.56 -5.05
N LYS A 94 -1.26 9.21 -4.17
CA LYS A 94 0.23 9.21 -4.21
C LYS A 94 0.84 7.81 -4.10
N PRO A 95 2.14 7.61 -4.40
CA PRO A 95 2.77 6.32 -4.17
C PRO A 95 2.70 5.92 -2.69
N TYR A 96 2.53 4.63 -2.40
CA TYR A 96 2.36 4.13 -1.02
C TYR A 96 3.48 4.57 -0.08
N ARG A 97 4.72 4.71 -0.58
CA ARG A 97 5.86 5.16 0.23
C ARG A 97 5.68 6.61 0.74
N ASP A 98 4.94 7.42 0.00
CA ASP A 98 4.72 8.84 0.26
C ASP A 98 3.40 9.11 0.99
N ASP A 99 2.50 8.11 1.06
CA ASP A 99 1.17 8.22 1.68
C ASP A 99 0.84 6.99 2.56
N ARG A 100 1.75 6.67 3.50
CA ARG A 100 1.56 5.57 4.47
C ARG A 100 1.16 6.08 5.85
N PHE A 101 0.30 5.30 6.50
CA PHE A 101 -0.18 5.59 7.85
C PHE A 101 0.32 4.54 8.84
N PRO A 102 0.78 4.94 10.04
CA PRO A 102 1.10 4.00 11.09
C PRO A 102 -0.17 3.35 11.64
N LEU A 103 -0.33 2.05 11.39
CA LEU A 103 -1.36 1.23 12.02
C LEU A 103 -0.82 0.59 13.30
N LEU A 104 -1.73 0.25 14.20
CA LEU A 104 -1.39 -0.59 15.34
C LEU A 104 -1.25 -2.06 14.89
N PRO A 105 -0.37 -2.85 15.55
CA PRO A 105 -0.26 -4.28 15.29
C PRO A 105 -1.58 -5.04 15.54
N PRO A 106 -1.72 -6.28 15.02
CA PRO A 106 -2.93 -7.07 15.25
C PRO A 106 -3.17 -7.30 16.75
N GLY A 107 -4.45 -7.35 17.14
CA GLY A 107 -4.86 -7.54 18.54
C GLY A 107 -4.74 -6.28 19.41
N ALA A 108 -4.37 -5.12 18.87
CA ALA A 108 -4.32 -3.89 19.63
C ALA A 108 -5.69 -3.52 20.24
N THR A 109 -5.65 -3.12 21.51
CA THR A 109 -6.81 -2.72 22.30
C THR A 109 -7.14 -1.23 22.12
N GLU A 110 -8.37 -0.82 22.44
CA GLU A 110 -8.75 0.60 22.39
C GLU A 110 -7.90 1.47 23.35
N ASP A 111 -7.51 0.92 24.50
CA ASP A 111 -6.64 1.57 25.49
C ASP A 111 -5.14 1.25 25.29
N PHE A 112 -4.75 0.85 24.08
CA PHE A 112 -3.41 0.35 23.73
C PHE A 112 -2.27 1.21 24.30
N TYR A 113 -2.27 2.52 24.06
CA TYR A 113 -1.18 3.41 24.48
C TYR A 113 -1.05 3.54 26.00
N ARG A 114 -2.11 3.25 26.76
CA ARG A 114 -2.07 3.23 28.24
C ARG A 114 -1.50 1.91 28.76
N ARG A 115 -1.76 0.80 28.07
CA ARG A 115 -1.28 -0.54 28.43
C ARG A 115 0.12 -0.85 27.92
N CYS A 116 0.54 -0.23 26.83
CA CYS A 116 1.81 -0.52 26.18
C CYS A 116 2.98 0.05 27.01
N ILE A 117 3.75 -0.83 27.63
CA ILE A 117 4.98 -0.48 28.38
C ILE A 117 6.21 -0.32 27.47
N ARG A 118 6.05 -0.34 26.15
CA ARG A 118 7.13 -0.12 25.15
C ARG A 118 8.33 -1.07 25.32
N CYS A 119 8.06 -2.32 25.73
CA CYS A 119 9.11 -3.32 25.99
C CYS A 119 9.79 -3.87 24.72
N GLY A 120 9.25 -3.61 23.53
CA GLY A 120 9.81 -4.08 22.25
C GLY A 120 9.65 -5.57 21.94
N LEU A 121 9.04 -6.37 22.83
CA LEU A 121 8.91 -7.83 22.61
C LEU A 121 8.15 -8.19 21.33
N CYS A 122 7.09 -7.46 20.98
CA CYS A 122 6.35 -7.65 19.73
C CYS A 122 7.21 -7.37 18.49
N TYR A 123 8.06 -6.34 18.53
CA TYR A 123 9.02 -6.01 17.48
C TYR A 123 10.04 -7.14 17.29
N PHE A 124 10.62 -7.63 18.39
CA PHE A 124 11.58 -8.75 18.36
C PHE A 124 10.93 -10.04 17.85
N ALA A 125 9.71 -10.36 18.30
CA ALA A 125 8.98 -11.52 17.80
C ALA A 125 8.71 -11.42 16.29
N CYS A 126 8.26 -10.26 15.80
CA CYS A 126 8.01 -10.07 14.37
C CYS A 126 9.28 -10.18 13.52
N SER A 127 10.41 -9.67 14.03
CA SER A 127 11.72 -9.79 13.38
C SER A 127 12.27 -11.21 13.44
N TYR A 128 12.11 -11.91 14.56
CA TYR A 128 12.54 -13.30 14.72
C TYR A 128 11.80 -14.24 13.77
N MET A 129 10.51 -13.98 13.52
CA MET A 129 9.71 -14.70 12.52
C MET A 129 10.06 -14.34 11.06
N GLY A 130 10.97 -13.37 10.83
CA GLY A 130 11.42 -12.96 9.51
C GLY A 130 10.46 -12.03 8.74
N TYR A 131 9.40 -11.52 9.39
CA TYR A 131 8.41 -10.68 8.71
C TYR A 131 8.76 -9.20 8.74
N HIS A 132 9.39 -8.72 9.82
CA HIS A 132 9.82 -7.32 9.99
C HIS A 132 8.72 -6.26 9.78
N ALA A 133 7.44 -6.65 9.88
CA ALA A 133 6.30 -5.76 9.66
C ALA A 133 6.12 -4.71 10.77
N ILE A 134 6.53 -5.04 12.00
CA ILE A 134 6.48 -4.11 13.14
C ILE A 134 7.77 -3.30 13.16
N ARG A 135 7.65 -1.99 13.28
CA ARG A 135 8.71 -1.07 13.69
C ARG A 135 8.35 -0.38 15.01
N LEU A 136 9.31 0.28 15.64
CA LEU A 136 9.05 1.12 16.80
C LEU A 136 8.85 2.57 16.33
N ALA A 137 7.79 3.21 16.81
CA ALA A 137 7.48 4.60 16.53
C ALA A 137 8.57 5.52 17.07
N SER A 138 8.90 6.55 16.30
CA SER A 138 9.93 7.53 16.61
C SER A 138 9.33 8.78 17.27
N LEU A 139 10.16 9.81 17.49
CA LEU A 139 9.69 11.10 17.97
C LEU A 139 8.78 11.82 16.95
N ARG A 140 8.88 11.47 15.66
CA ARG A 140 8.09 12.09 14.57
C ARG A 140 6.60 11.82 14.73
N GLU A 141 6.23 10.68 15.29
CA GLU A 141 4.84 10.30 15.58
C GLU A 141 4.31 10.89 16.90
N GLY A 142 5.11 11.70 17.58
CA GLY A 142 4.78 12.37 18.82
C GLY A 142 5.22 11.61 20.08
N LEU A 143 5.48 12.36 21.15
CA LEU A 143 6.04 11.82 22.39
C LEU A 143 5.18 10.71 23.02
N HIS A 144 3.85 10.78 22.87
CA HIS A 144 2.94 9.76 23.37
C HIS A 144 3.05 8.41 22.63
N LYS A 145 3.45 8.41 21.35
CA LYS A 145 3.63 7.20 20.54
C LYS A 145 5.05 6.66 20.56
N LEU A 146 6.04 7.47 20.95
CA LEU A 146 7.45 7.09 20.97
C LEU A 146 7.67 5.70 21.57
N GLY A 147 8.40 4.83 20.87
CA GLY A 147 8.74 3.47 21.31
C GLY A 147 7.57 2.47 21.30
N SER A 148 6.36 2.88 20.92
CA SER A 148 5.25 1.95 20.69
C SER A 148 5.40 1.25 19.33
N PRO A 149 4.94 0.00 19.18
CA PRO A 149 4.98 -0.69 17.90
C PRO A 149 3.97 -0.09 16.91
N ALA A 150 4.37 -0.02 15.64
CA ALA A 150 3.54 0.42 14.52
C ALA A 150 3.84 -0.43 13.27
N VAL A 151 2.87 -0.50 12.36
CA VAL A 151 2.97 -1.14 11.04
C VAL A 151 2.57 -0.12 9.98
N ASP A 152 3.48 0.26 9.10
CA ASP A 152 3.23 1.25 8.04
C ASP A 152 3.84 0.89 6.69
N ASN A 153 5.04 0.30 6.64
CA ASN A 153 5.77 -0.01 5.42
C ASN A 153 5.27 -1.29 4.72
N MET A 154 3.97 -1.41 4.47
CA MET A 154 3.35 -2.63 3.95
C MET A 154 3.76 -2.99 2.53
N ILE A 155 4.26 -2.03 1.74
CA ILE A 155 4.81 -2.30 0.41
C ILE A 155 6.09 -3.15 0.44
N THR A 156 6.82 -3.15 1.55
CA THR A 156 8.04 -3.98 1.72
C THR A 156 7.85 -5.06 2.79
N TYR A 157 7.20 -4.71 3.90
CA TYR A 157 7.01 -5.57 5.07
C TYR A 157 5.52 -5.59 5.47
N PRO A 158 4.63 -6.21 4.67
CA PRO A 158 3.23 -6.36 5.05
C PRO A 158 3.09 -7.27 6.28
N CYS A 159 2.02 -7.10 7.06
CA CYS A 159 1.72 -8.00 8.15
C CYS A 159 1.16 -9.32 7.59
N THR A 160 1.74 -10.45 7.96
CA THR A 160 1.29 -11.78 7.53
C THR A 160 0.16 -12.37 8.39
N LEU A 161 -0.29 -11.64 9.43
CA LEU A 161 -1.26 -12.13 10.42
C LEU A 161 -0.84 -13.45 11.10
N CYS A 162 0.46 -13.63 11.37
CA CYS A 162 0.96 -14.82 12.09
C CYS A 162 0.60 -14.85 13.59
N MET A 163 0.17 -13.70 14.13
CA MET A 163 -0.27 -13.50 15.53
C MET A 163 0.80 -13.75 16.62
N GLU A 164 2.07 -14.00 16.28
CA GLU A 164 3.12 -14.21 17.29
C GLU A 164 3.36 -12.99 18.19
N CYS A 165 3.17 -11.79 17.66
CA CYS A 165 3.32 -10.55 18.43
C CYS A 165 2.30 -10.40 19.57
N THR A 166 1.11 -11.01 19.47
CA THR A 166 0.08 -10.94 20.52
C THR A 166 0.41 -11.86 21.69
N LYS A 167 1.05 -13.01 21.42
CA LYS A 167 1.41 -14.02 22.44
C LYS A 167 2.51 -13.54 23.40
N VAL A 168 3.37 -12.63 22.94
CA VAL A 168 4.50 -12.10 23.72
C VAL A 168 4.18 -10.82 24.48
N CYS A 169 2.95 -10.28 24.39
CA CYS A 169 2.60 -9.02 25.03
C CYS A 169 2.29 -9.23 26.54
N PRO A 170 3.14 -8.77 27.47
CA PRO A 170 2.97 -9.06 28.89
C PRO A 170 1.82 -8.29 29.55
N THR A 171 1.39 -7.17 28.97
CA THR A 171 0.35 -6.30 29.53
C THR A 171 -1.02 -6.49 28.90
N GLY A 172 -1.12 -7.32 27.85
CA GLY A 172 -2.34 -7.45 27.06
C GLY A 172 -2.74 -6.15 26.35
N ALA A 173 -1.77 -5.30 26.01
CA ALA A 173 -1.98 -4.18 25.07
C ALA A 173 -2.30 -4.70 23.67
N LEU A 174 -1.65 -5.79 23.28
CA LEU A 174 -2.01 -6.66 22.17
C LEU A 174 -2.67 -7.92 22.76
N LYS A 175 -3.95 -8.14 22.48
CA LYS A 175 -4.71 -9.32 22.91
C LYS A 175 -4.52 -10.47 21.92
N GLU A 176 -4.42 -11.68 22.44
CA GLU A 176 -4.51 -12.88 21.62
C GLU A 176 -5.97 -13.06 21.17
N ILE A 177 -6.18 -12.88 19.87
CA ILE A 177 -7.48 -13.00 19.20
C ILE A 177 -7.32 -13.84 17.94
N PRO A 178 -8.38 -14.49 17.43
CA PRO A 178 -8.38 -15.08 16.10
C PRO A 178 -8.00 -14.05 15.02
N LYS A 179 -7.31 -14.49 13.96
CA LYS A 179 -6.91 -13.58 12.86
C LYS A 179 -8.13 -12.98 12.13
N GLU A 180 -9.25 -13.68 12.19
CA GLU A 180 -10.56 -13.29 11.65
C GLU A 180 -11.12 -12.05 12.38
N ASP A 181 -10.74 -11.81 13.63
CA ASP A 181 -11.24 -10.70 14.44
C ASP A 181 -10.31 -9.47 14.40
N VAL A 182 -9.20 -9.56 13.69
CA VAL A 182 -8.21 -8.47 13.59
C VAL A 182 -8.78 -7.27 12.84
N LYS A 183 -8.59 -6.07 13.39
CA LYS A 183 -8.92 -4.79 12.76
C LYS A 183 -7.75 -3.82 12.91
N MET A 184 -6.80 -3.86 11.97
CA MET A 184 -5.65 -2.94 11.96
C MET A 184 -5.94 -1.66 11.17
N GLY A 185 -6.72 -1.79 10.10
CA GLY A 185 -7.07 -0.73 9.15
C GLY A 185 -7.86 -1.30 7.98
N ILE A 186 -8.09 -0.49 6.95
CA ILE A 186 -8.93 -0.84 5.81
C ILE A 186 -8.18 -0.53 4.52
N ALA A 187 -8.16 -1.48 3.59
CA ALA A 187 -7.60 -1.27 2.26
C ALA A 187 -8.56 -0.45 1.39
N LEU A 188 -8.06 0.60 0.73
CA LEU A 188 -8.74 1.43 -0.24
C LEU A 188 -8.03 1.31 -1.59
N ILE A 189 -8.80 1.04 -2.64
CA ILE A 189 -8.30 0.93 -4.02
C ILE A 189 -8.53 2.26 -4.73
N ASP A 190 -7.55 2.72 -5.50
CA ASP A 190 -7.75 3.77 -6.49
C ASP A 190 -8.19 3.15 -7.82
N PRO A 191 -9.46 3.33 -8.27
CA PRO A 191 -9.96 2.70 -9.48
C PRO A 191 -9.33 3.31 -10.74
N ASP A 192 -8.74 4.50 -10.68
CA ASP A 192 -8.06 5.08 -11.84
C ASP A 192 -6.62 4.56 -11.98
N LEU A 193 -5.99 4.09 -10.90
CA LEU A 193 -4.72 3.36 -10.97
C LEU A 193 -4.89 1.85 -11.11
N CYS A 194 -6.01 1.29 -10.65
CA CYS A 194 -6.20 -0.15 -10.59
C CYS A 194 -6.31 -0.74 -12.00
N TRP A 195 -5.44 -1.69 -12.33
CA TRP A 195 -5.44 -2.38 -13.61
C TRP A 195 -6.80 -3.02 -13.95
N ALA A 196 -7.46 -3.59 -12.94
CA ALA A 196 -8.76 -4.25 -13.10
C ALA A 196 -9.89 -3.25 -13.49
N TRP A 197 -9.78 -1.99 -13.04
CA TRP A 197 -10.72 -0.90 -13.37
C TRP A 197 -10.38 -0.14 -14.66
N ASN A 198 -9.34 -0.58 -15.39
CA ASN A 198 -8.87 0.02 -16.64
C ASN A 198 -8.71 -1.06 -17.72
N SER A 199 -9.77 -1.84 -17.96
CA SER A 199 -9.83 -2.88 -19.02
C SER A 199 -8.98 -4.13 -18.79
N GLY A 200 -8.60 -4.42 -17.54
CA GLY A 200 -7.83 -5.61 -17.17
C GLY A 200 -8.63 -6.67 -16.39
N ASP A 201 -8.14 -7.92 -16.42
CA ASP A 201 -8.56 -8.98 -15.49
C ASP A 201 -7.47 -9.24 -14.44
N CYS A 202 -7.30 -8.29 -13.51
CA CYS A 202 -6.33 -8.40 -12.41
C CYS A 202 -7.04 -8.77 -11.10
N LYS A 203 -6.56 -9.84 -10.45
CA LYS A 203 -7.07 -10.32 -9.16
C LYS A 203 -5.95 -10.54 -8.12
N SER A 204 -4.77 -9.96 -8.34
CA SER A 204 -3.55 -10.21 -7.53
C SER A 204 -3.74 -9.86 -6.05
N CYS A 205 -4.46 -8.77 -5.76
CA CYS A 205 -4.76 -8.37 -4.38
C CYS A 205 -5.61 -9.40 -3.61
N ALA A 206 -6.61 -9.99 -4.27
CA ALA A 206 -7.45 -11.02 -3.67
C ALA A 206 -6.68 -12.34 -3.51
N LYS A 207 -5.82 -12.70 -4.48
CA LYS A 207 -4.95 -13.88 -4.39
C LYS A 207 -3.97 -13.78 -3.22
N ALA A 208 -3.45 -12.57 -2.95
CA ALA A 208 -2.56 -12.32 -1.82
C ALA A 208 -3.29 -12.23 -0.47
N CYS A 209 -4.61 -11.99 -0.47
CA CYS A 209 -5.39 -11.87 0.75
C CYS A 209 -5.62 -13.24 1.40
N PRO A 210 -5.29 -13.44 2.69
CA PRO A 210 -5.58 -14.69 3.40
C PRO A 210 -7.06 -15.05 3.50
N PHE A 211 -7.95 -14.07 3.24
CA PHE A 211 -9.41 -14.21 3.27
C PHE A 211 -10.02 -14.13 1.86
N GLY A 212 -9.20 -13.95 0.82
CA GLY A 212 -9.62 -13.99 -0.59
C GLY A 212 -10.90 -13.22 -0.90
N SER A 213 -11.87 -13.93 -1.49
CA SER A 213 -13.17 -13.40 -1.91
C SER A 213 -14.12 -13.02 -0.78
N GLU A 214 -13.79 -13.33 0.48
CA GLU A 214 -14.55 -12.76 1.59
C GLU A 214 -14.31 -11.25 1.70
N VAL A 215 -13.07 -10.80 1.43
CA VAL A 215 -12.68 -9.39 1.53
C VAL A 215 -12.78 -8.67 0.19
N PHE A 216 -12.56 -9.36 -0.92
CA PHE A 216 -12.58 -8.76 -2.25
C PHE A 216 -13.84 -9.18 -3.03
N GLU A 217 -14.64 -8.19 -3.38
CA GLU A 217 -15.85 -8.32 -4.20
C GLU A 217 -15.51 -7.98 -5.65
N PHE A 218 -16.08 -8.74 -6.59
CA PHE A 218 -15.82 -8.59 -8.02
C PHE A 218 -17.12 -8.37 -8.79
N THR A 219 -17.13 -7.34 -9.63
CA THR A 219 -18.18 -7.11 -10.63
C THR A 219 -17.57 -7.32 -12.02
N PHE A 220 -18.29 -8.01 -12.90
CA PHE A 220 -17.82 -8.31 -14.24
C PHE A 220 -18.71 -7.58 -15.25
N ASN A 221 -18.09 -6.90 -16.21
CA ASN A 221 -18.77 -6.29 -17.35
C ASN A 221 -17.89 -6.42 -18.61
N GLU A 222 -18.33 -5.81 -19.71
CA GLU A 222 -17.59 -5.79 -20.98
C GLU A 222 -16.25 -5.01 -20.89
N TRP A 223 -16.06 -4.21 -19.84
CA TRP A 223 -14.84 -3.44 -19.55
C TRP A 223 -13.89 -4.17 -18.59
N GLY A 224 -14.17 -5.43 -18.23
CA GLY A 224 -13.27 -6.26 -17.43
C GLY A 224 -13.80 -6.55 -16.03
N VAL A 225 -12.89 -6.54 -15.05
CA VAL A 225 -13.17 -6.98 -13.68
C VAL A 225 -13.00 -5.83 -12.70
N HIS A 226 -14.10 -5.40 -12.10
CA HIS A 226 -14.07 -4.32 -11.12
C HIS A 226 -14.00 -4.87 -9.71
N THR A 227 -12.87 -4.61 -9.08
CA THR A 227 -12.56 -5.08 -7.72
C THR A 227 -12.92 -4.04 -6.68
N ARG A 228 -13.60 -4.45 -5.61
CA ARG A 228 -13.90 -3.63 -4.44
C ARG A 228 -13.48 -4.35 -3.16
N VAL A 229 -12.98 -3.61 -2.19
CA VAL A 229 -12.74 -4.11 -0.84
C VAL A 229 -14.01 -3.99 0.00
N ASN A 230 -14.41 -5.09 0.63
CA ASN A 230 -15.41 -5.10 1.69
C ASN A 230 -14.74 -4.59 2.99
N ALA A 231 -15.07 -3.37 3.38
CA ALA A 231 -14.45 -2.67 4.51
C ALA A 231 -14.64 -3.41 5.84
N ASP A 232 -15.81 -4.00 6.06
CA ASP A 232 -16.16 -4.70 7.32
C ASP A 232 -15.36 -6.00 7.52
N LYS A 233 -14.98 -6.63 6.40
CA LYS A 233 -14.24 -7.89 6.41
C LYS A 233 -12.73 -7.67 6.30
N CYS A 234 -12.27 -6.51 5.84
CA CYS A 234 -10.85 -6.20 5.73
C CYS A 234 -10.16 -6.17 7.10
N LYS A 235 -9.01 -6.85 7.22
CA LYS A 235 -8.22 -6.87 8.47
C LYS A 235 -7.13 -5.81 8.53
N GLY A 236 -6.83 -5.15 7.40
CA GLY A 236 -5.80 -4.11 7.31
C GLY A 236 -4.36 -4.63 7.37
N CYS A 237 -4.12 -5.88 6.97
CA CYS A 237 -2.79 -6.50 7.07
C CYS A 237 -1.79 -6.03 5.99
N GLY A 238 -2.29 -5.51 4.86
CA GLY A 238 -1.46 -4.95 3.80
C GLY A 238 -0.85 -5.92 2.81
N LEU A 239 -1.13 -7.22 2.89
CA LEU A 239 -0.61 -8.21 1.92
C LEU A 239 -1.00 -7.90 0.46
N CYS A 240 -2.11 -7.20 0.24
CA CYS A 240 -2.54 -6.75 -1.08
C CYS A 240 -1.67 -5.61 -1.66
N VAL A 241 -1.00 -4.83 -0.82
CA VAL A 241 -0.21 -3.66 -1.25
C VAL A 241 0.96 -4.06 -2.15
N PRO A 242 1.88 -4.96 -1.74
CA PRO A 242 3.00 -5.37 -2.58
C PRO A 242 2.56 -6.29 -3.73
N ALA A 243 1.39 -6.94 -3.62
CA ALA A 243 0.83 -7.76 -4.68
C ALA A 243 0.25 -6.95 -5.84
N CYS A 244 0.04 -5.63 -5.66
CA CYS A 244 -0.36 -4.77 -6.77
C CYS A 244 0.81 -4.61 -7.76
N PRO A 245 0.61 -4.82 -9.07
CA PRO A 245 1.66 -4.68 -10.07
C PRO A 245 2.01 -3.22 -10.43
N ILE A 246 1.18 -2.26 -10.01
CA ILE A 246 1.35 -0.84 -10.30
C ILE A 246 2.47 -0.26 -9.44
N GLY A 247 3.35 0.54 -10.03
CA GLY A 247 4.42 1.26 -9.33
C GLY A 247 3.88 2.10 -8.17
N GLY A 248 4.35 1.80 -6.97
CA GLY A 248 3.88 2.44 -5.74
C GLY A 248 2.51 1.97 -5.23
N SER A 249 1.90 0.94 -5.84
CA SER A 249 0.59 0.35 -5.50
C SER A 249 -0.62 1.26 -5.72
N ALA A 250 -1.67 0.70 -6.33
CA ALA A 250 -2.99 1.31 -6.40
C ALA A 250 -3.81 1.13 -5.11
N ILE A 251 -3.23 0.49 -4.08
CA ILE A 251 -3.91 0.10 -2.85
C ILE A 251 -3.20 0.73 -1.66
N HIS A 252 -3.96 1.45 -0.84
CA HIS A 252 -3.50 2.00 0.44
C HIS A 252 -4.23 1.34 1.60
N VAL A 253 -3.55 1.12 2.71
CA VAL A 253 -4.20 0.65 3.95
C VAL A 253 -4.21 1.78 4.94
N LEU A 254 -5.41 2.10 5.42
CA LEU A 254 -5.68 3.32 6.16
C LEU A 254 -6.26 3.00 7.54
N PRO A 255 -5.96 3.80 8.57
CA PRO A 255 -6.76 3.87 9.79
C PRO A 255 -8.24 4.14 9.46
N LEU A 256 -9.15 3.77 10.36
CA LEU A 256 -10.59 3.91 10.11
C LEU A 256 -11.00 5.36 9.84
N ASP A 257 -10.51 6.31 10.64
CA ASP A 257 -10.80 7.74 10.52
C ASP A 257 -10.29 8.32 9.19
N GLU A 258 -9.10 7.90 8.78
CA GLU A 258 -8.52 8.26 7.48
C GLU A 258 -9.32 7.66 6.33
N TYR A 259 -9.64 6.37 6.39
CA TYR A 259 -10.46 5.68 5.40
C TYR A 259 -11.80 6.39 5.21
N GLU A 260 -12.51 6.65 6.30
CA GLU A 260 -13.77 7.37 6.32
C GLU A 260 -13.65 8.78 5.74
N ARG A 261 -12.57 9.52 6.05
CA ARG A 261 -12.33 10.84 5.48
C ARG A 261 -12.21 10.77 3.96
N ARG A 262 -11.45 9.81 3.43
CA ARG A 262 -11.22 9.66 1.99
C ARG A 262 -12.44 9.20 1.22
N ILE A 263 -13.24 8.29 1.78
CA ILE A 263 -14.43 7.79 1.07
C ILE A 263 -15.58 8.82 1.06
N ARG A 264 -15.62 9.79 1.99
CA ARG A 264 -16.65 10.84 2.01
C ARG A 264 -16.44 11.90 0.95
N ASN A 265 -15.20 12.25 0.64
CA ASN A 265 -14.83 13.21 -0.39
C ASN A 265 -13.69 12.64 -1.24
N TYR A 266 -14.04 11.67 -2.09
CA TYR A 266 -13.07 10.95 -2.88
C TYR A 266 -12.47 11.85 -3.97
N LYS A 267 -11.13 11.87 -4.08
CA LYS A 267 -10.38 12.67 -5.06
C LYS A 267 -10.67 14.17 -5.00
N ASN A 268 -11.07 14.67 -3.82
CA ASN A 268 -11.54 16.04 -3.62
C ASN A 268 -12.63 16.45 -4.63
N THR A 269 -13.41 15.48 -5.10
CA THR A 269 -14.42 15.70 -6.14
C THR A 269 -15.68 16.35 -5.59
N GLY A 270 -15.92 16.24 -4.28
CA GLY A 270 -17.20 16.50 -3.63
C GLY A 270 -18.12 15.27 -3.58
N MET A 271 -17.71 14.16 -4.19
CA MET A 271 -18.47 12.91 -4.25
C MET A 271 -17.93 11.88 -3.26
N SER A 272 -18.79 10.96 -2.83
CA SER A 272 -18.33 9.78 -2.11
C SER A 272 -17.56 8.83 -3.04
N TYR A 273 -16.77 7.92 -2.47
CA TYR A 273 -16.10 6.86 -3.21
C TYR A 273 -17.10 6.00 -3.99
N ASP A 274 -18.23 5.65 -3.37
CA ASP A 274 -19.25 4.82 -4.00
C ASP A 274 -19.94 5.55 -5.17
N ASP A 275 -20.17 6.86 -5.04
CA ASP A 275 -20.72 7.65 -6.15
C ASP A 275 -19.72 7.81 -7.29
N TYR A 276 -18.42 7.91 -6.98
CA TYR A 276 -17.38 7.92 -8.00
C TYR A 276 -17.30 6.58 -8.75
N LEU A 277 -17.40 5.45 -8.04
CA LEU A 277 -17.47 4.13 -8.69
C LEU A 277 -18.72 4.00 -9.56
N ARG A 278 -19.88 4.48 -9.11
CA ARG A 278 -21.10 4.50 -9.92
C ARG A 278 -20.93 5.35 -11.18
N LEU A 279 -20.29 6.51 -11.08
CA LEU A 279 -20.00 7.38 -12.22
C LEU A 279 -19.14 6.68 -13.28
N ILE A 280 -18.14 5.90 -12.87
CA ILE A 280 -17.35 5.06 -13.79
C ILE A 280 -18.27 4.06 -14.51
N LEU A 281 -19.04 3.26 -13.76
CA LEU A 281 -19.92 2.22 -14.32
C LEU A 281 -21.01 2.78 -15.24
N GLU A 282 -21.57 3.95 -14.90
CA GLU A 282 -22.55 4.65 -15.74
C GLU A 282 -21.90 5.16 -17.02
N THR A 283 -20.66 5.67 -16.94
CA THR A 283 -19.91 6.13 -18.11
C THR A 283 -19.57 4.98 -19.04
N GLU A 284 -19.11 3.86 -18.51
CA GLU A 284 -18.84 2.63 -19.27
C GLU A 284 -20.06 2.13 -20.04
N ARG A 285 -21.26 2.26 -19.45
CA ARG A 285 -22.52 1.84 -20.09
C ARG A 285 -23.04 2.83 -21.13
N ASN A 286 -22.93 4.12 -20.84
CA ASN A 286 -23.64 5.16 -21.60
C ASN A 286 -22.74 5.91 -22.59
N ASP A 287 -21.43 5.94 -22.36
CA ASP A 287 -20.44 6.65 -23.17
C ASP A 287 -19.11 5.87 -23.27
N PRO A 288 -19.08 4.79 -24.08
CA PRO A 288 -17.89 3.97 -24.30
C PRO A 288 -16.66 4.75 -24.77
N PHE A 289 -16.87 5.85 -25.50
CA PHE A 289 -15.77 6.68 -25.98
C PHE A 289 -15.08 7.38 -24.80
N LYS A 290 -15.86 7.99 -23.90
CA LYS A 290 -15.32 8.61 -22.68
C LYS A 290 -14.66 7.59 -21.75
N ALA A 291 -15.24 6.40 -21.59
CA ALA A 291 -14.65 5.32 -20.80
C ALA A 291 -13.29 4.87 -21.37
N THR A 292 -13.18 4.77 -22.70
CA THR A 292 -11.94 4.43 -23.40
C THR A 292 -10.85 5.48 -23.15
N TRP A 293 -11.20 6.77 -23.25
CA TRP A 293 -10.25 7.85 -22.96
C TRP A 293 -9.78 7.87 -21.52
N ARG A 294 -10.68 7.60 -20.56
CA ARG A 294 -10.30 7.42 -19.16
C ARG A 294 -9.24 6.31 -19.01
N ALA A 295 -9.49 5.14 -19.58
CA ALA A 295 -8.54 4.03 -19.52
C ALA A 295 -7.20 4.35 -20.20
N ALA A 296 -7.23 5.05 -21.34
CA ALA A 296 -6.02 5.45 -22.07
C ALA A 296 -5.18 6.46 -21.26
N ILE A 297 -5.79 7.49 -20.69
CA ILE A 297 -5.12 8.49 -19.84
C ILE A 297 -4.50 7.81 -18.60
N ASN A 298 -5.26 6.92 -17.96
CA ASN A 298 -4.77 6.15 -16.82
C ASN A 298 -3.58 5.27 -17.19
N THR A 299 -3.62 4.65 -18.37
CA THR A 299 -2.52 3.83 -18.88
C THR A 299 -1.27 4.67 -19.14
N ASP A 300 -1.38 5.86 -19.74
CA ASP A 300 -0.25 6.79 -19.90
C ASP A 300 0.35 7.17 -18.54
N TYR A 301 -0.48 7.52 -17.56
CA TYR A 301 -0.01 7.84 -16.21
C TYR A 301 0.74 6.65 -15.58
N ILE A 302 0.15 5.46 -15.65
CA ILE A 302 0.75 4.25 -15.08
C ILE A 302 2.10 3.95 -15.75
N GLN A 303 2.17 3.98 -17.07
CA GLN A 303 3.37 3.59 -17.81
C GLN A 303 4.48 4.64 -17.73
N ASN A 304 4.13 5.92 -17.84
CA ASN A 304 5.11 6.99 -18.06
C ASN A 304 5.35 7.87 -16.83
N VAL A 305 4.50 7.80 -15.78
CA VAL A 305 4.69 8.53 -14.52
C VAL A 305 4.95 7.58 -13.36
N ARG A 306 4.09 6.59 -13.14
CA ARG A 306 4.26 5.63 -12.03
C ARG A 306 5.28 4.55 -12.28
N GLY A 307 5.42 4.14 -13.53
CA GLY A 307 6.12 2.92 -13.88
C GLY A 307 5.34 1.67 -13.49
N ILE A 308 5.72 0.57 -14.13
CA ILE A 308 5.23 -0.76 -13.84
C ILE A 308 6.42 -1.55 -13.29
N GLU A 309 6.22 -2.29 -12.21
CA GLU A 309 7.27 -3.19 -11.71
C GLU A 309 7.27 -4.45 -12.59
N GLU A 310 7.95 -4.37 -13.75
CA GLU A 310 7.98 -5.40 -14.79
C GLU A 310 8.36 -6.80 -14.26
N GLU A 311 9.25 -6.86 -13.26
CA GLU A 311 9.65 -8.10 -12.58
C GLU A 311 8.47 -8.82 -11.89
N LYS A 312 7.47 -8.08 -11.37
CA LYS A 312 6.28 -8.67 -10.75
C LYS A 312 5.33 -9.26 -11.79
N ILE A 313 5.18 -8.60 -12.94
CA ILE A 313 4.37 -9.11 -14.05
C ILE A 313 4.97 -10.40 -14.62
N ALA A 314 6.29 -10.43 -14.83
CA ALA A 314 6.99 -11.63 -15.32
C ALA A 314 6.80 -12.83 -14.38
N THR A 315 6.82 -12.59 -13.07
CA THR A 315 6.57 -13.62 -12.04
C THR A 315 5.12 -14.12 -12.05
N GLU A 316 4.13 -13.24 -12.27
CA GLU A 316 2.72 -13.63 -12.35
C GLU A 316 2.36 -14.36 -13.66
N LEU A 317 3.02 -14.02 -14.76
CA LEU A 317 2.84 -14.67 -16.06
C LEU A 317 3.64 -15.98 -16.21
N GLY A 318 4.43 -16.38 -15.22
CA GLY A 318 5.28 -17.57 -15.29
C GLY A 318 6.40 -17.45 -16.33
N ALA A 319 6.76 -16.23 -16.74
CA ALA A 319 7.78 -15.96 -17.73
C ALA A 319 9.11 -15.65 -17.03
N SER A 320 9.77 -16.66 -16.48
CA SER A 320 11.11 -16.53 -15.89
C SER A 320 12.22 -16.31 -16.92
N ASP A 321 11.92 -16.37 -18.23
CA ASP A 321 12.93 -16.37 -19.30
C ASP A 321 12.59 -15.42 -20.47
N ILE A 322 12.13 -14.20 -20.19
CA ILE A 322 12.16 -13.14 -21.23
C ILE A 322 13.16 -12.06 -20.77
N ASN A 323 14.36 -12.18 -21.32
CA ASN A 323 15.44 -11.22 -21.16
C ASN A 323 15.09 -9.94 -21.94
N VAL A 324 14.32 -9.03 -21.34
CA VAL A 324 14.06 -7.69 -21.90
C VAL A 324 15.25 -6.79 -21.51
N THR A 325 16.40 -7.06 -22.10
CA THR A 325 17.51 -6.12 -22.10
C THR A 325 17.40 -5.19 -23.30
N SER A 326 17.31 -3.90 -22.99
CA SER A 326 17.63 -2.73 -23.83
C SER A 326 16.61 -2.25 -24.86
N VAL A 327 15.78 -1.29 -24.43
CA VAL A 327 15.57 -0.07 -25.24
C VAL A 327 16.24 1.08 -24.50
N ARG A 328 17.58 1.16 -24.63
CA ARG A 328 18.27 2.41 -24.30
C ARG A 328 17.92 3.42 -25.37
N ARG A 329 17.38 4.56 -24.94
CA ARG A 329 17.23 5.79 -25.73
C ARG A 329 18.54 6.05 -26.49
N HIS A 330 18.49 5.99 -27.82
CA HIS A 330 19.48 6.67 -28.65
C HIS A 330 19.31 8.18 -28.41
N LYS A 331 20.19 8.76 -27.60
CA LYS A 331 20.55 10.18 -27.78
C LYS A 331 21.49 10.21 -28.99
N GLY A 332 21.12 11.00 -29.99
CA GLY A 332 21.95 11.25 -31.15
C GLY A 332 23.18 12.07 -30.80
N ASP A 333 24.23 11.82 -31.57
CA ASP A 333 25.24 12.79 -31.99
C ASP A 333 25.26 12.78 -33.52
#